data_AF-A0A6G6AUU0-F1
#
_entry.id   AF-A0A6G6AUU0-F1
#
_cell.length_a   1.000
_cell.length_b   1.000
_cell.length_c   1.000
_cell.angle_alpha   90.00
_cell.angle_beta   90.00
_cell.angle_gamma   90.00
#
_symmetry.space_group_name_H-M   'P 1'
#
loop_
_entity.id
_entity.type
_entity.pdbx_description
1 polymer ?
#
loop_
_entity_poly.entity_id
_entity_poly.type
_entity_poly.pdbx_seq_one_letter_code
_entity_poly.pdbx_strand_id
1 'polypeptide(L)'
;MENSIDFNDFMQKAEQLNVKIDFSRKHSRFFMTDRNMKQVIRGDKLNKREPYSKEFFQHYFTKRKIEQILEFLLPRSKSYDDFVEKAGLLGLELKIKIKTIDFVLSDGQSYISIPNKSLSKKNLYDTMYFESYFKEHDVVEVLHNSEVKTEFEKFESQQLSEILTEEEITEAYETYKTKRDAVHEFEVEISEELVEKVVSDGLFIKVWMGIGQEGLIFIPNHQLNILEQENKKQYMLFIRETSSYFIFHKENSEKNHFMKGRDLIRQLAYDNRSLPYKKRISLVDLQQKIEEINLLITLNTQNKSFLELKDELVEEIAQLDIDLTNLQEKNATLNKMAEVILNLQSEDQDAKRLAKYECSKMNLSKDVTIEQIESEIEMIQNQLYNRIEEYENAVRKLDEYVRILNMDKYKTDDFSINID
;
A
#
# COMPACT_ATOMS: atom_id res chain seq x y z
N MET A 1 0.61 -16.69 -8.41
CA MET A 1 0.60 -16.96 -9.86
C MET A 1 1.91 -17.57 -10.31
N GLU A 2 3.05 -16.90 -10.14
CA GLU A 2 4.37 -17.46 -10.50
C GLU A 2 4.71 -18.71 -9.67
N ASN A 3 4.43 -18.67 -8.37
CA ASN A 3 4.60 -19.80 -7.45
C ASN A 3 3.39 -20.75 -7.42
N SER A 4 2.61 -20.79 -8.49
CA SER A 4 1.43 -21.65 -8.58
C SER A 4 1.59 -22.65 -9.71
N ILE A 5 1.21 -23.90 -9.45
CA ILE A 5 1.37 -25.04 -10.37
C ILE A 5 0.27 -24.99 -11.43
N ASP A 6 -0.96 -24.79 -10.98
CA ASP A 6 -2.15 -24.70 -11.82
C ASP A 6 -3.12 -23.65 -11.27
N PHE A 7 -4.29 -23.56 -11.91
CA PHE A 7 -5.34 -22.63 -11.53
C PHE A 7 -5.92 -22.92 -10.14
N ASN A 8 -6.04 -24.18 -9.74
CA ASN A 8 -6.64 -24.57 -8.45
C ASN A 8 -5.67 -24.27 -7.30
N ASP A 9 -4.40 -24.65 -7.47
CA ASP A 9 -3.31 -24.32 -6.54
C ASP A 9 -3.17 -22.80 -6.38
N PHE A 10 -3.30 -22.04 -7.48
CA PHE A 10 -3.36 -20.58 -7.41
C PHE A 10 -4.50 -20.06 -6.54
N MET A 11 -5.71 -20.61 -6.68
CA MET A 11 -6.87 -20.19 -5.89
C MET A 11 -6.70 -20.53 -4.41
N GLN A 12 -6.12 -21.69 -4.09
CA GLN A 12 -5.83 -22.09 -2.71
C GLN A 12 -4.80 -21.15 -2.06
N LYS A 13 -3.68 -20.91 -2.75
CA LYS A 13 -2.64 -19.97 -2.28
C LYS A 13 -3.15 -18.53 -2.15
N ALA A 14 -4.04 -18.10 -3.05
CA ALA A 14 -4.68 -16.79 -2.95
C ALA A 14 -5.50 -16.67 -1.66
N GLU A 15 -6.29 -17.69 -1.31
CA GLU A 15 -7.08 -17.70 -0.08
C GLU A 15 -6.20 -17.70 1.18
N GLN A 16 -5.12 -18.48 1.20
CA GLN A 16 -4.13 -18.48 2.29
C GLN A 16 -3.48 -17.10 2.48
N LEU A 17 -3.22 -16.40 1.38
CA LEU A 17 -2.70 -15.03 1.37
C LEU A 17 -3.78 -13.97 1.62
N ASN A 18 -4.94 -14.38 2.15
CA ASN A 18 -6.07 -13.52 2.46
C ASN A 18 -6.64 -12.78 1.25
N VAL A 19 -6.55 -13.35 0.05
CA VAL A 19 -7.10 -12.78 -1.19
C VAL A 19 -8.26 -13.64 -1.70
N LYS A 20 -9.46 -13.08 -1.67
CA LYS A 20 -10.65 -13.64 -2.31
C LYS A 20 -10.80 -13.10 -3.73
N ILE A 21 -11.01 -14.01 -4.67
CA ILE A 21 -11.22 -13.68 -6.08
C ILE A 21 -12.59 -14.20 -6.52
N ASP A 22 -13.45 -13.30 -7.00
CA ASP A 22 -14.78 -13.61 -7.51
C ASP A 22 -14.85 -13.39 -9.02
N PHE A 23 -15.18 -14.46 -9.75
CA PHE A 23 -15.33 -14.49 -11.20
C PHE A 23 -16.80 -14.53 -11.67
N SER A 24 -17.78 -14.38 -10.77
CA SER A 24 -19.22 -14.52 -11.09
C SER A 24 -19.79 -13.37 -11.92
N ARG A 25 -19.05 -12.26 -12.05
CA ARG A 25 -19.48 -11.05 -12.77
C ARG A 25 -18.65 -10.86 -14.03
N LYS A 26 -19.06 -9.90 -14.86
CA LYS A 26 -18.36 -9.52 -16.11
C LYS A 26 -16.85 -9.27 -15.92
N HIS A 27 -16.48 -8.66 -14.79
CA HIS A 27 -15.09 -8.41 -14.42
C HIS A 27 -14.80 -9.17 -13.13
N SER A 28 -13.62 -9.78 -13.05
CA SER A 28 -13.13 -10.40 -11.82
C SER A 28 -13.03 -9.38 -10.70
N ARG A 29 -13.28 -9.80 -9.47
CA ARG A 29 -13.26 -8.96 -8.28
C ARG A 29 -12.29 -9.53 -7.27
N PHE A 30 -11.42 -8.69 -6.75
CA PHE A 30 -10.38 -9.02 -5.79
C PHE A 30 -10.70 -8.32 -4.47
N PHE A 31 -10.59 -9.06 -3.39
CA PHE A 31 -10.88 -8.61 -2.04
C PHE A 31 -9.87 -9.20 -1.07
N MET A 32 -9.22 -8.35 -0.27
CA MET A 32 -8.32 -8.82 0.78
C MET A 32 -9.09 -8.94 2.10
N THR A 33 -9.03 -10.11 2.74
CA THR A 33 -9.77 -10.41 3.99
C THR A 33 -9.03 -9.98 5.25
N ASP A 34 -7.72 -9.81 5.18
CA ASP A 34 -6.89 -9.32 6.28
C ASP A 34 -6.85 -7.78 6.37
N ARG A 35 -7.65 -7.10 5.55
CA ARG A 35 -7.78 -5.64 5.52
C ARG A 35 -9.22 -5.24 5.76
N ASN A 36 -9.41 -4.04 6.32
CA ASN A 36 -10.69 -3.35 6.35
C ASN A 36 -11.07 -2.77 4.97
N MET A 37 -10.92 -3.56 3.90
CA MET A 37 -11.29 -3.15 2.54
C MET A 37 -12.79 -2.84 2.49
N LYS A 38 -13.13 -1.58 2.16
CA LYS A 38 -14.51 -1.13 2.02
C LYS A 38 -15.06 -1.31 0.60
N GLN A 39 -14.20 -1.51 -0.39
CA GLN A 39 -14.58 -1.75 -1.79
C GLN A 39 -13.77 -2.88 -2.42
N VAL A 40 -14.41 -3.63 -3.33
CA VAL A 40 -13.76 -4.64 -4.16
C VAL A 40 -13.00 -4.01 -5.31
N ILE A 41 -11.81 -4.54 -5.62
CA ILE A 41 -11.02 -4.08 -6.76
C ILE A 41 -11.38 -4.94 -7.97
N ARG A 42 -11.68 -4.33 -9.12
CA ARG A 42 -11.99 -5.08 -10.35
C ARG A 42 -10.71 -5.42 -11.11
N GLY A 43 -10.64 -6.58 -11.76
CA GLY A 43 -9.46 -7.05 -12.47
C GLY A 43 -9.01 -6.13 -13.61
N ASP A 44 -9.95 -5.57 -14.36
CA ASP A 44 -9.69 -4.55 -15.40
C ASP A 44 -9.10 -3.24 -14.85
N LYS A 45 -9.20 -3.04 -13.53
CA LYS A 45 -8.64 -1.89 -12.81
C LYS A 45 -7.30 -2.18 -12.16
N LEU A 46 -6.95 -3.46 -11.92
CA LEU A 46 -5.60 -3.85 -11.49
C LEU A 46 -4.58 -3.62 -12.60
N ASN A 47 -4.91 -4.06 -13.81
CA ASN A 47 -4.10 -3.81 -14.99
C ASN A 47 -4.99 -3.56 -16.20
N LYS A 48 -4.93 -2.34 -16.75
CA LYS A 48 -5.73 -1.97 -17.92
C LYS A 48 -5.42 -2.82 -19.16
N ARG A 49 -4.24 -3.44 -19.22
CA ARG A 49 -3.81 -4.31 -20.33
C ARG A 49 -4.25 -5.76 -20.14
N GLU A 50 -4.47 -6.20 -18.90
CA GLU A 50 -4.76 -7.59 -18.55
C GLU A 50 -5.89 -7.62 -17.54
N PRO A 51 -7.13 -7.97 -17.93
CA PRO A 51 -8.29 -7.85 -17.06
C PRO A 51 -8.35 -8.92 -15.95
N TYR A 52 -7.34 -9.77 -15.84
CA TYR A 52 -7.26 -10.89 -14.87
C TYR A 52 -8.58 -11.66 -14.74
N SER A 53 -9.20 -11.98 -15.88
CA SER A 53 -10.43 -12.78 -15.91
C SER A 53 -10.12 -14.24 -15.61
N LYS A 54 -11.17 -15.06 -15.42
CA LYS A 54 -10.98 -16.50 -15.24
C LYS A 54 -10.26 -17.13 -16.43
N GLU A 55 -10.66 -16.73 -17.63
CA GLU A 55 -10.08 -17.20 -18.89
C GLU A 55 -8.61 -16.78 -19.01
N PHE A 56 -8.24 -15.58 -18.51
CA PHE A 56 -6.85 -15.15 -18.47
C PHE A 56 -5.99 -16.10 -17.64
N PHE A 57 -6.41 -16.41 -16.41
CA PHE A 57 -5.64 -17.30 -15.53
C PHE A 57 -5.58 -18.72 -16.09
N GLN A 58 -6.72 -19.24 -16.57
CA GLN A 58 -6.76 -20.56 -17.21
C GLN A 58 -5.82 -20.60 -18.42
N HIS A 59 -5.86 -19.59 -19.29
CA HIS A 59 -4.96 -19.50 -20.44
C HIS A 59 -3.49 -19.40 -20.01
N TYR A 60 -3.18 -18.64 -18.96
CA TYR A 60 -1.82 -18.52 -18.42
C TYR A 60 -1.27 -19.88 -17.95
N PHE A 61 -2.02 -20.63 -17.14
CA PHE A 61 -1.57 -21.93 -16.64
C PHE A 61 -1.52 -22.99 -17.74
N THR A 62 -2.50 -23.03 -18.64
CA THR A 62 -2.47 -23.95 -19.79
C THR A 62 -1.27 -23.66 -20.69
N LYS A 63 -0.96 -22.39 -20.94
CA LYS A 63 0.22 -22.00 -21.72
C LYS A 63 1.50 -22.55 -21.08
N ARG A 64 1.69 -22.30 -19.79
CA ARG A 64 2.86 -22.75 -19.03
C ARG A 64 2.99 -24.28 -19.06
N LYS A 65 1.87 -25.00 -18.89
CA LYS A 65 1.84 -26.47 -18.95
C LYS A 65 2.24 -27.00 -20.33
N ILE A 66 1.76 -26.37 -21.42
CA ILE A 66 2.15 -26.77 -22.78
C ILE A 66 3.65 -26.50 -23.01
N GLU A 67 4.18 -25.36 -22.54
CA GLU A 67 5.61 -25.07 -22.61
C GLU A 67 6.45 -26.14 -21.88
N GLN A 68 6.02 -26.58 -20.68
CA GLN A 68 6.67 -27.67 -19.94
C GLN A 68 6.60 -29.02 -20.68
N ILE A 69 5.45 -29.36 -21.26
CA ILE A 69 5.30 -30.58 -22.06
C ILE A 69 6.25 -30.55 -23.27
N LEU A 70 6.35 -29.41 -23.95
CA LEU A 70 7.27 -29.24 -25.08
C LEU A 70 8.72 -29.39 -24.66
N GLU A 71 9.13 -28.74 -23.56
CA GLU A 71 10.48 -28.85 -23.02
C GLU A 71 10.85 -30.29 -22.65
N PHE A 72 9.89 -31.03 -22.09
CA PHE A 72 10.08 -32.43 -21.74
C PHE A 72 10.15 -33.37 -22.95
N LEU A 73 9.22 -33.24 -23.90
CA LEU A 73 9.01 -34.20 -24.99
C LEU A 73 9.91 -33.97 -26.20
N LEU A 74 10.25 -32.72 -26.55
CA LEU A 74 11.07 -32.41 -27.72
C LEU A 74 12.40 -33.20 -27.74
N PRO A 75 13.24 -33.19 -26.69
CA PRO A 75 14.50 -33.95 -26.69
C PRO A 75 14.32 -35.48 -26.58
N ARG A 76 13.11 -35.95 -26.30
CA ARG A 76 12.76 -37.37 -26.02
C ARG A 76 11.89 -38.02 -27.10
N SER A 77 11.71 -37.33 -28.22
CA SER A 77 10.88 -37.80 -29.34
C SER A 77 11.73 -38.02 -30.59
N LYS A 78 11.50 -39.13 -31.28
CA LYS A 78 12.28 -39.56 -32.47
C LYS A 78 11.83 -38.89 -33.77
N SER A 79 10.58 -38.49 -33.83
CA SER A 79 9.97 -37.86 -34.99
C SER A 79 8.80 -37.01 -34.55
N TYR A 80 8.24 -36.23 -35.48
CA TYR A 80 7.01 -35.49 -35.24
C TYR A 80 5.85 -36.41 -34.84
N ASP A 81 5.71 -37.56 -35.51
CA ASP A 81 4.63 -38.53 -35.21
C ASP A 81 4.79 -39.13 -33.81
N ASP A 82 6.02 -39.50 -33.42
CA ASP A 82 6.34 -39.99 -32.07
C ASP A 82 6.06 -38.92 -31.00
N PHE A 83 6.40 -37.66 -31.30
CA PHE A 83 6.08 -36.53 -30.44
C PHE A 83 4.56 -36.35 -30.26
N VAL A 84 3.78 -36.42 -31.35
CA VAL A 84 2.32 -36.26 -31.30
C VAL A 84 1.66 -37.38 -30.51
N GLU A 85 2.11 -38.63 -30.68
CA GLU A 85 1.62 -39.77 -29.88
C GLU A 85 1.88 -39.55 -28.38
N LYS A 86 3.11 -39.16 -28.01
CA LYS A 86 3.51 -38.91 -26.62
C LYS A 86 2.78 -37.72 -26.01
N ALA A 87 2.61 -36.63 -26.77
CA ALA A 87 1.84 -35.46 -26.36
C ALA A 87 0.38 -35.85 -26.05
N GLY A 88 -0.22 -36.71 -26.88
CA GLY A 88 -1.57 -37.23 -26.65
C GLY A 88 -1.71 -37.98 -25.32
N LEU A 89 -0.68 -38.72 -24.89
CA LEU A 89 -0.68 -39.40 -23.59
C LEU A 89 -0.69 -38.43 -22.40
N LEU A 90 -0.18 -37.21 -22.58
CA LEU A 90 -0.19 -36.12 -21.60
C LEU A 90 -1.41 -35.20 -21.74
N GLY A 91 -2.37 -35.55 -22.61
CA GLY A 91 -3.59 -34.76 -22.84
C GLY A 91 -3.40 -33.56 -23.77
N LEU A 92 -2.29 -33.48 -24.49
CA LEU A 92 -1.98 -32.43 -25.46
C LEU A 92 -2.25 -32.91 -26.89
N GLU A 93 -3.18 -32.26 -27.57
CA GLU A 93 -3.53 -32.49 -28.97
C GLU A 93 -3.02 -31.33 -29.84
N LEU A 94 -2.36 -31.64 -30.96
CA LEU A 94 -1.89 -30.64 -31.93
C LEU A 94 -2.82 -30.59 -33.14
N LYS A 95 -3.51 -29.46 -33.34
CA LYS A 95 -4.40 -29.24 -34.49
C LYS A 95 -3.70 -28.40 -35.55
N ILE A 96 -3.31 -29.06 -36.64
CA ILE A 96 -2.68 -28.39 -37.78
C ILE A 96 -3.75 -27.61 -38.56
N LYS A 97 -3.52 -26.30 -38.73
CA LYS A 97 -4.15 -25.43 -39.72
C LYS A 97 -3.11 -25.13 -40.80
N ILE A 98 -3.56 -24.62 -41.96
CA ILE A 98 -2.77 -24.43 -43.19
C ILE A 98 -1.31 -23.97 -42.97
N LYS A 99 -1.04 -23.07 -41.99
CA LYS A 99 0.31 -22.63 -41.61
C LYS A 99 0.53 -22.45 -40.10
N THR A 100 -0.38 -22.93 -39.26
CA THR A 100 -0.33 -22.69 -37.81
C THR A 100 -0.75 -23.94 -37.07
N ILE A 101 -0.17 -24.17 -35.89
CA ILE A 101 -0.56 -25.27 -35.01
C ILE A 101 -1.29 -24.67 -33.82
N ASP A 102 -2.48 -25.19 -33.54
CA ASP A 102 -3.20 -24.90 -32.31
C ASP A 102 -2.97 -26.06 -31.33
N PHE A 103 -2.49 -25.72 -30.14
CA PHE A 103 -2.23 -26.67 -29.07
C PHE A 103 -3.47 -26.74 -28.18
N VAL A 104 -4.08 -27.91 -28.09
CA VAL A 104 -5.28 -28.14 -27.29
C VAL A 104 -4.91 -29.02 -26.12
N LEU A 105 -4.90 -28.43 -24.92
CA LEU A 105 -4.68 -29.19 -23.69
C LEU A 105 -6.04 -29.54 -23.08
N SER A 106 -6.25 -30.82 -22.80
CA SER A 106 -7.44 -31.36 -22.15
C SER A 106 -7.11 -31.79 -20.72
N ASP A 107 -7.91 -31.35 -19.76
CA ASP A 107 -7.86 -31.77 -18.35
C ASP A 107 -8.92 -32.84 -18.01
N GLY A 108 -9.59 -33.38 -19.03
CA GLY A 108 -10.63 -34.40 -18.89
C GLY A 108 -12.05 -33.85 -18.67
N GLN A 109 -12.21 -32.58 -18.28
CA GLN A 109 -13.53 -31.93 -18.14
C GLN A 109 -13.71 -30.76 -19.11
N SER A 110 -12.61 -30.12 -19.49
CA SER A 110 -12.56 -28.98 -20.40
C SER A 110 -11.33 -29.04 -21.29
N TYR A 111 -11.32 -28.25 -22.36
CA TYR A 111 -10.14 -28.10 -23.20
C TYR A 111 -9.91 -26.62 -23.49
N ILE A 112 -8.64 -26.24 -23.53
CA ILE A 112 -8.22 -24.87 -23.86
C ILE A 112 -7.28 -24.96 -25.06
N SER A 113 -7.59 -24.16 -26.08
CA SER A 113 -6.82 -24.09 -27.31
C SER A 113 -5.94 -22.85 -27.29
N ILE A 114 -4.64 -23.04 -27.49
CA ILE A 114 -3.63 -22.00 -27.56
C ILE A 114 -2.99 -22.03 -28.95
N PRO A 115 -3.12 -20.96 -29.75
CA PRO A 115 -2.44 -20.88 -31.04
C PRO A 115 -0.93 -20.72 -30.85
N ASN A 116 -0.13 -21.30 -31.75
CA ASN A 116 1.34 -21.26 -31.69
C ASN A 116 1.94 -19.85 -31.46
N LYS A 117 1.34 -18.82 -32.07
CA LYS A 117 1.77 -17.41 -31.92
C LYS A 117 1.68 -16.88 -30.49
N SER A 118 0.74 -17.41 -29.69
CA SER A 118 0.54 -17.00 -28.31
C SER A 118 1.34 -17.87 -27.32
N LEU A 119 1.89 -18.99 -27.79
CA LEU A 119 2.51 -20.01 -26.96
C LEU A 119 3.91 -19.61 -26.49
N SER A 120 4.79 -19.12 -27.35
CA SER A 120 6.12 -18.67 -26.94
C SER A 120 6.57 -17.45 -27.72
N LYS A 121 7.33 -16.59 -27.05
CA LYS A 121 8.06 -15.49 -27.72
C LYS A 121 9.39 -15.96 -28.31
N LYS A 122 9.90 -17.11 -27.86
CA LYS A 122 11.21 -17.65 -28.26
C LYS A 122 11.12 -18.42 -29.57
N ASN A 123 10.17 -19.36 -29.64
CA ASN A 123 10.00 -20.27 -30.78
C ASN A 123 8.57 -20.18 -31.32
N LEU A 124 8.44 -20.02 -32.64
CA LEU A 124 7.16 -20.10 -33.34
C LEU A 124 6.93 -21.58 -33.70
N TYR A 125 6.41 -22.37 -32.75
CA TYR A 125 6.16 -23.81 -32.91
C TYR A 125 5.14 -24.10 -34.04
N ASP A 126 5.57 -23.99 -35.29
CA ASP A 126 4.83 -24.30 -36.49
C ASP A 126 5.36 -25.58 -37.16
N THR A 127 4.76 -25.99 -38.28
CA THR A 127 5.15 -27.21 -38.99
C THR A 127 6.63 -27.16 -39.42
N MET A 128 7.12 -26.00 -39.84
CA MET A 128 8.51 -25.82 -40.27
C MET A 128 9.47 -26.00 -39.09
N TYR A 129 9.14 -25.48 -37.91
CA TYR A 129 9.92 -25.64 -36.70
C TYR A 129 10.11 -27.12 -36.34
N PHE A 130 9.03 -27.90 -36.30
CA PHE A 130 9.12 -29.32 -35.96
C PHE A 130 9.89 -30.10 -37.03
N GLU A 131 9.68 -29.78 -38.31
CA GLU A 131 10.44 -30.39 -39.41
C GLU A 131 11.94 -30.12 -39.33
N SER A 132 12.36 -28.89 -39.01
CA SER A 132 13.78 -28.56 -38.82
C SER A 132 14.34 -29.17 -37.55
N TYR A 133 13.58 -29.11 -36.44
CA TYR A 133 14.03 -29.59 -35.14
C TYR A 133 14.44 -31.06 -35.18
N PHE A 134 13.56 -31.94 -35.66
CA PHE A 134 13.84 -33.39 -35.75
C PHE A 134 14.80 -33.79 -36.87
N LYS A 135 15.14 -32.89 -37.80
CA LYS A 135 16.22 -33.11 -38.77
C LYS A 135 17.59 -32.77 -38.23
N GLU A 136 17.66 -31.76 -37.36
CA GLU A 136 18.92 -31.19 -36.85
C GLU A 136 19.32 -31.74 -35.48
N HIS A 137 18.36 -32.23 -34.70
CA HIS A 137 18.58 -32.70 -33.33
C HIS A 137 18.34 -34.20 -33.23
N ASP A 138 19.35 -34.93 -32.74
CA ASP A 138 19.21 -36.33 -32.39
C ASP A 138 18.51 -36.50 -31.04
N VAL A 139 17.84 -37.63 -30.88
CA VAL A 139 17.17 -37.99 -29.61
C VAL A 139 18.20 -38.15 -28.51
N VAL A 140 18.04 -37.37 -27.44
CA VAL A 140 18.94 -37.39 -26.28
C VAL A 140 18.67 -38.61 -25.40
N GLU A 141 17.40 -38.99 -25.25
CA GLU A 141 16.96 -40.08 -24.38
C GLU A 141 15.72 -40.78 -24.98
N VAL A 142 15.80 -42.10 -25.16
CA VAL A 142 14.69 -42.87 -25.74
C VAL A 142 13.63 -43.10 -24.67
N LEU A 143 12.54 -42.35 -24.74
CA LEU A 143 11.38 -42.51 -23.86
C LEU A 143 10.33 -43.44 -24.50
N HIS A 144 9.95 -44.50 -23.79
CA HIS A 144 8.87 -45.39 -24.21
C HIS A 144 7.49 -44.83 -23.83
N ASN A 145 6.49 -45.03 -24.69
CA ASN A 145 5.12 -44.51 -24.50
C ASN A 145 4.49 -44.92 -23.15
N SER A 146 4.82 -46.10 -22.62
CA SER A 146 4.34 -46.56 -21.31
C SER A 146 4.88 -45.75 -20.13
N GLU A 147 6.03 -45.10 -20.28
CA GLU A 147 6.77 -44.41 -19.23
C GLU A 147 6.58 -42.89 -19.28
N VAL A 148 5.98 -42.36 -20.36
CA VAL A 148 5.81 -40.92 -20.60
C VAL A 148 5.13 -40.22 -19.43
N LYS A 149 4.04 -40.79 -18.91
CA LYS A 149 3.31 -40.19 -17.78
C LYS A 149 4.15 -40.16 -16.51
N THR A 150 4.78 -41.29 -16.16
CA THR A 150 5.56 -41.41 -14.93
C THR A 150 6.82 -40.57 -14.94
N GLU A 151 7.52 -40.49 -16.08
CA GLU A 151 8.72 -39.65 -16.21
C GLU A 151 8.36 -38.16 -16.28
N PHE A 152 7.22 -37.82 -16.88
CA PHE A 152 6.72 -36.45 -16.85
C PHE A 152 6.35 -36.02 -15.42
N GLU A 153 5.66 -36.86 -14.64
CA GLU A 153 5.35 -36.57 -13.22
C GLU A 153 6.62 -36.34 -12.38
N LYS A 154 7.69 -37.12 -12.63
CA LYS A 154 8.99 -36.88 -11.99
C LYS A 154 9.62 -35.56 -12.41
N PHE A 155 9.58 -35.24 -13.71
CA PHE A 155 10.06 -33.98 -14.25
C PHE A 155 9.32 -32.78 -13.63
N GLU A 156 7.99 -32.86 -13.51
CA GLU A 156 7.18 -31.84 -12.85
C GLU A 156 7.58 -31.70 -11.37
N SER A 157 7.76 -32.81 -10.66
CA SER A 157 8.20 -32.82 -9.27
C SER A 157 9.56 -32.16 -9.06
N GLN A 158 10.48 -32.30 -10.01
CA GLN A 158 11.78 -31.62 -9.97
C GLN A 158 11.64 -30.11 -10.19
N GLN A 159 10.85 -29.69 -11.18
CA GLN A 159 10.56 -28.28 -11.44
C GLN A 159 9.81 -27.61 -10.28
N LEU A 160 9.00 -28.38 -9.56
CA LEU A 160 8.30 -27.93 -8.36
C LEU A 160 9.24 -27.58 -7.21
N SER A 161 10.44 -28.16 -7.14
CA SER A 161 11.42 -27.83 -6.11
C SER A 161 11.98 -26.39 -6.22
N GLU A 162 11.84 -25.76 -7.39
CA GLU A 162 12.22 -24.36 -7.61
C GLU A 162 11.10 -23.37 -7.23
N ILE A 163 9.87 -23.87 -7.01
CA ILE A 163 8.72 -23.07 -6.60
C ILE A 163 8.69 -22.99 -5.08
N LEU A 164 8.47 -21.78 -4.55
CA LEU A 164 8.31 -21.58 -3.10
C LEU A 164 7.17 -22.45 -2.56
N THR A 165 7.43 -23.11 -1.42
CA THR A 165 6.43 -23.87 -0.69
C THR A 165 5.37 -22.96 -0.10
N GLU A 166 4.20 -23.51 0.24
CA GLU A 166 3.11 -22.75 0.87
C GLU A 166 3.55 -22.08 2.18
N GLU A 167 4.39 -22.76 2.96
CA GLU A 167 4.95 -22.26 4.22
C GLU A 167 5.85 -21.04 4.00
N GLU A 168 6.79 -21.13 3.06
CA GLU A 168 7.69 -20.02 2.71
C GLU A 168 6.93 -18.81 2.17
N ILE A 169 5.90 -19.04 1.34
CA ILE A 169 5.04 -17.97 0.81
C ILE A 169 4.28 -17.28 1.95
N THR A 170 3.78 -18.05 2.91
CA THR A 170 3.04 -17.52 4.06
C THR A 170 3.95 -16.74 4.99
N GLU A 171 5.16 -17.23 5.27
CA GLU A 171 6.16 -16.53 6.08
C GLU A 171 6.60 -15.20 5.43
N ALA A 172 6.88 -15.23 4.12
CA ALA A 172 7.20 -14.03 3.36
C ALA A 172 6.04 -13.02 3.40
N TYR A 173 4.80 -13.50 3.34
CA TYR A 173 3.62 -12.65 3.44
C TYR A 173 3.44 -12.03 4.83
N GLU A 174 3.59 -12.80 5.91
CA GLU A 174 3.49 -12.27 7.27
C GLU A 174 4.61 -11.27 7.58
N THR A 175 5.83 -11.51 7.08
CA THR A 175 6.94 -10.54 7.15
C THR A 175 6.61 -9.25 6.40
N TYR A 176 5.98 -9.35 5.23
CA TYR A 176 5.51 -8.18 4.49
C TYR A 176 4.38 -7.46 5.24
N LYS A 177 3.43 -8.21 5.79
CA LYS A 177 2.26 -7.72 6.51
C LYS A 177 2.64 -6.98 7.78
N THR A 178 3.56 -7.50 8.58
CA THR A 178 4.08 -6.80 9.77
C THR A 178 4.73 -5.46 9.42
N LYS A 179 5.55 -5.41 8.38
CA LYS A 179 6.13 -4.15 7.86
C LYS A 179 5.06 -3.20 7.34
N ARG A 180 4.03 -3.72 6.67
CA ARG A 180 2.89 -2.96 6.15
C ARG A 180 2.04 -2.39 7.29
N ASP A 181 1.67 -3.19 8.27
CA ASP A 181 0.76 -2.82 9.36
C ASP A 181 1.44 -1.90 10.37
N ALA A 182 2.78 -1.91 10.44
CA ALA A 182 3.55 -0.88 11.13
C ALA A 182 3.39 0.51 10.49
N VAL A 183 2.95 0.61 9.23
CA VAL A 183 2.69 1.88 8.54
C VAL A 183 1.24 2.32 8.79
N HIS A 184 1.07 3.28 9.70
CA HIS A 184 -0.23 3.86 10.06
C HIS A 184 -0.89 4.60 8.87
N GLU A 185 -2.19 4.37 8.67
CA GLU A 185 -3.05 5.10 7.71
C GLU A 185 -3.93 6.09 8.47
N PHE A 186 -4.01 7.34 7.98
CA PHE A 186 -4.77 8.41 8.60
C PHE A 186 -6.14 8.57 7.96
N GLU A 187 -7.18 8.64 8.78
CA GLU A 187 -8.55 8.94 8.35
C GLU A 187 -8.74 10.46 8.28
N VAL A 188 -9.04 10.98 7.10
CA VAL A 188 -9.28 12.42 6.87
C VAL A 188 -10.63 12.62 6.22
N GLU A 189 -11.53 13.29 6.92
CA GLU A 189 -12.83 13.69 6.37
C GLU A 189 -12.66 14.96 5.53
N ILE A 190 -13.13 14.92 4.27
CA ILE A 190 -13.11 16.09 3.38
C ILE A 190 -14.53 16.51 2.98
N SER A 191 -14.69 17.82 2.78
CA SER A 191 -15.93 18.41 2.27
C SER A 191 -16.10 18.16 0.76
N GLU A 192 -17.35 18.23 0.28
CA GLU A 192 -17.64 18.08 -1.15
C GLU A 192 -16.98 19.19 -2.01
N GLU A 193 -16.69 20.35 -1.42
CA GLU A 193 -16.11 21.52 -2.11
C GLU A 193 -14.67 21.28 -2.57
N LEU A 194 -13.94 20.44 -1.83
CA LEU A 194 -12.58 20.01 -2.18
C LEU A 194 -12.59 18.97 -3.30
N VAL A 195 -13.74 18.36 -3.61
CA VAL A 195 -13.88 17.38 -4.69
C VAL A 195 -14.04 18.10 -6.02
N GLU A 196 -13.05 17.95 -6.89
CA GLU A 196 -13.15 18.43 -8.27
C GLU A 196 -13.98 17.46 -9.13
N LYS A 197 -13.70 16.16 -9.02
CA LYS A 197 -14.33 15.15 -9.87
C LYS A 197 -14.30 13.77 -9.25
N VAL A 198 -15.46 13.14 -9.17
CA VAL A 198 -15.59 11.70 -8.89
C VAL A 198 -15.44 10.93 -10.20
N VAL A 199 -14.58 9.92 -10.23
CA VAL A 199 -14.42 8.99 -11.36
C VAL A 199 -14.64 7.55 -10.91
N SER A 200 -14.77 6.61 -11.84
CA SER A 200 -14.98 5.20 -11.48
C SER A 200 -13.84 4.60 -10.65
N ASP A 201 -12.64 5.17 -10.76
CA ASP A 201 -11.40 4.60 -10.21
C ASP A 201 -10.95 5.31 -8.93
N GLY A 202 -11.63 6.39 -8.54
CA GLY A 202 -11.22 7.24 -7.43
C GLY A 202 -11.85 8.64 -7.47
N LEU A 203 -11.18 9.56 -6.79
CA LEU A 203 -11.62 10.91 -6.53
C LEU A 203 -10.49 11.89 -6.83
N PHE A 204 -10.78 12.94 -7.59
CA PHE A 204 -9.87 14.08 -7.71
C PHE A 204 -10.22 15.13 -6.66
N ILE A 205 -9.22 15.48 -5.85
CA ILE A 205 -9.33 16.50 -4.81
C ILE A 205 -8.44 17.70 -5.16
N LYS A 206 -8.90 18.90 -4.82
CA LYS A 206 -8.13 20.13 -4.94
C LYS A 206 -7.15 20.25 -3.78
N VAL A 207 -5.92 20.64 -4.10
CA VAL A 207 -4.87 20.87 -3.12
C VAL A 207 -4.12 22.16 -3.41
N TRP A 208 -3.49 22.74 -2.40
CA TRP A 208 -2.70 23.95 -2.50
C TRP A 208 -1.26 23.57 -2.81
N MET A 209 -0.70 24.16 -3.88
CA MET A 209 0.70 24.00 -4.28
C MET A 209 1.57 25.21 -3.91
N GLY A 210 0.97 26.18 -3.22
CA GLY A 210 1.56 27.48 -2.90
C GLY A 210 0.49 28.56 -2.94
N ILE A 211 0.88 29.81 -2.67
CA ILE A 211 -0.04 30.95 -2.62
C ILE A 211 -0.69 31.13 -4.01
N GLY A 212 -2.02 30.97 -4.06
CA GLY A 212 -2.82 31.13 -5.28
C GLY A 212 -2.62 30.06 -6.36
N GLN A 213 -1.88 28.97 -6.08
CA GLN A 213 -1.69 27.87 -7.03
C GLN A 213 -2.41 26.61 -6.53
N GLU A 214 -3.40 26.18 -7.30
CA GLU A 214 -4.15 24.95 -7.05
C GLU A 214 -3.64 23.79 -7.92
N GLY A 215 -3.49 22.64 -7.28
CA GLY A 215 -3.23 21.37 -7.91
C GLY A 215 -4.39 20.40 -7.71
N LEU A 216 -4.36 19.29 -8.46
CA LEU A 216 -5.28 18.18 -8.29
C LEU A 216 -4.50 16.94 -7.86
N ILE A 217 -5.00 16.23 -6.86
CA ILE A 217 -4.50 14.90 -6.49
C ILE A 217 -5.57 13.87 -6.81
N PHE A 218 -5.14 12.75 -7.37
CA PHE A 218 -5.99 11.58 -7.56
C PHE A 218 -5.89 10.65 -6.35
N ILE A 219 -7.01 10.44 -5.66
CA ILE A 219 -7.16 9.46 -4.59
C ILE A 219 -7.85 8.21 -5.13
N PRO A 220 -7.19 7.05 -5.13
CA PRO A 220 -7.79 5.80 -5.60
C PRO A 220 -8.86 5.27 -4.62
N ASN A 221 -9.81 4.49 -5.13
CA ASN A 221 -10.92 3.92 -4.34
C ASN A 221 -10.51 3.11 -3.11
N HIS A 222 -9.32 2.49 -3.11
CA HIS A 222 -8.86 1.72 -1.95
C HIS A 222 -8.45 2.61 -0.76
N GLN A 223 -8.25 3.92 -1.01
CA GLN A 223 -7.96 4.96 -0.01
C GLN A 223 -9.18 5.85 0.26
N LEU A 224 -10.37 5.47 -0.21
CA LEU A 224 -11.56 6.30 -0.16
C LEU A 224 -12.77 5.51 0.35
N ASN A 225 -13.53 6.12 1.25
CA ASN A 225 -14.86 5.67 1.63
C ASN A 225 -15.85 6.83 1.47
N ILE A 226 -16.92 6.58 0.70
CA ILE A 226 -17.98 7.57 0.45
C ILE A 226 -19.20 7.11 1.25
N LEU A 227 -19.57 7.89 2.26
CA LEU A 227 -20.77 7.68 3.06
C LEU A 227 -21.86 8.61 2.54
N GLU A 228 -22.95 8.04 2.03
CA GLU A 228 -24.14 8.81 1.64
C GLU A 228 -25.14 8.75 2.80
N GLN A 229 -25.21 9.84 3.58
CA GLN A 229 -26.31 10.05 4.54
C GLN A 229 -27.30 11.03 3.91
N GLU A 230 -28.59 10.81 4.17
CA GLU A 230 -29.84 11.34 3.58
C GLU A 230 -29.89 12.75 2.93
N ASN A 231 -28.86 13.62 3.01
CA ASN A 231 -28.68 14.81 2.17
C ASN A 231 -27.21 15.35 2.04
N LYS A 232 -26.17 14.61 2.44
CA LYS A 232 -24.74 15.00 2.28
C LYS A 232 -23.84 13.80 2.02
N LYS A 233 -22.91 13.91 1.07
CA LYS A 233 -21.85 12.91 0.84
C LYS A 233 -20.65 13.26 1.70
N GLN A 234 -20.31 12.37 2.63
CA GLN A 234 -19.06 12.47 3.37
C GLN A 234 -18.00 11.62 2.68
N TYR A 235 -16.87 12.24 2.38
CA TYR A 235 -15.72 11.57 1.78
C TYR A 235 -14.67 11.38 2.87
N MET A 236 -14.42 10.12 3.24
CA MET A 236 -13.37 9.74 4.18
C MET A 236 -12.18 9.19 3.40
N LEU A 237 -11.03 9.84 3.55
CA LEU A 237 -9.77 9.48 2.90
C LEU A 237 -8.87 8.70 3.87
N PHE A 238 -8.13 7.72 3.36
CA PHE A 238 -7.14 6.94 4.10
C PHE A 238 -5.74 7.21 3.53
N ILE A 239 -5.01 8.11 4.19
CA ILE A 239 -3.74 8.65 3.68
C ILE A 239 -2.58 8.15 4.53
N ARG A 240 -1.56 7.56 3.91
CA ARG A 240 -0.30 7.21 4.57
C ARG A 240 0.67 8.38 4.57
N GLU A 241 1.26 8.71 5.72
CA GLU A 241 2.26 9.80 5.86
C GLU A 241 3.46 9.65 4.92
N THR A 242 3.99 8.43 4.80
CA THR A 242 5.21 8.13 4.03
C THR A 242 4.96 8.05 2.53
N SER A 243 3.71 7.91 2.11
CA SER A 243 3.34 7.80 0.70
C SER A 243 3.48 9.15 -0.01
N SER A 244 3.84 9.10 -1.28
CA SER A 244 3.94 10.29 -2.12
C SER A 244 2.75 10.34 -3.06
N TYR A 245 2.07 11.48 -3.09
CA TYR A 245 0.89 11.74 -3.92
C TYR A 245 1.31 12.66 -5.06
N PHE A 246 0.97 12.28 -6.29
CA PHE A 246 1.29 13.08 -7.47
C PHE A 246 0.28 14.21 -7.62
N ILE A 247 0.80 15.43 -7.74
CA ILE A 247 -0.02 16.62 -7.95
C ILE A 247 0.02 17.03 -9.41
N PHE A 248 -1.17 17.14 -10.00
CA PHE A 248 -1.38 17.72 -11.32
C PHE A 248 -1.62 19.21 -11.19
N HIS A 249 -0.69 20.03 -11.67
CA HIS A 249 -0.90 21.47 -11.79
C HIS A 249 -1.90 21.73 -12.93
N LYS A 250 -2.93 22.56 -12.68
CA LYS A 250 -4.01 22.80 -13.65
C LYS A 250 -3.52 23.37 -14.99
N GLU A 251 -2.57 24.30 -14.93
CA GLU A 251 -2.15 25.06 -16.11
C GLU A 251 -0.80 24.62 -16.74
N ASN A 252 0.14 24.07 -15.97
CA ASN A 252 1.48 23.75 -16.46
C ASN A 252 1.99 22.40 -15.93
N SER A 253 2.06 21.40 -16.82
CA SER A 253 2.51 20.05 -16.49
C SER A 253 3.96 19.95 -16.01
N GLU A 254 4.82 20.92 -16.33
CA GLU A 254 6.21 20.94 -15.85
C GLU A 254 6.30 21.24 -14.35
N LYS A 255 5.25 21.81 -13.76
CA LYS A 255 5.15 22.08 -12.31
C LYS A 255 4.55 20.92 -11.52
N ASN A 256 4.26 19.80 -12.19
CA ASN A 256 3.78 18.60 -11.51
C ASN A 256 4.89 18.06 -10.60
N HIS A 257 4.54 17.76 -9.36
CA HIS A 257 5.48 17.26 -8.37
C HIS A 257 4.78 16.33 -7.38
N PHE A 258 5.57 15.68 -6.54
CA PHE A 258 5.06 14.80 -5.50
C PHE A 258 4.98 15.54 -4.17
N MET A 259 3.84 15.44 -3.51
CA MET A 259 3.64 15.86 -2.12
C MET A 259 3.67 14.64 -1.20
N LYS A 260 4.30 14.76 -0.03
CA LYS A 260 4.26 13.67 0.95
C LYS A 260 2.90 13.61 1.61
N GLY A 261 2.45 12.41 1.95
CA GLY A 261 1.15 12.20 2.60
C GLY A 261 1.00 12.98 3.89
N ARG A 262 2.10 13.17 4.63
CA ARG A 262 2.13 14.05 5.82
C ARG A 262 1.69 15.48 5.50
N ASP A 263 2.11 16.01 4.36
CA ASP A 263 1.82 17.39 3.95
C ASP A 263 0.38 17.47 3.44
N LEU A 264 -0.07 16.44 2.72
CA LEU A 264 -1.45 16.30 2.27
C LEU A 264 -2.45 16.20 3.42
N ILE A 265 -2.16 15.37 4.44
CA ILE A 265 -2.99 15.22 5.65
C ILE A 265 -3.14 16.57 6.35
N ARG A 266 -2.04 17.30 6.54
CA ARG A 266 -2.05 18.62 7.16
C ARG A 266 -2.91 19.61 6.39
N GLN A 267 -2.80 19.60 5.07
CA GLN A 267 -3.54 20.53 4.23
C GLN A 267 -5.04 20.24 4.23
N LEU A 268 -5.43 18.97 4.19
CA LEU A 268 -6.84 18.56 4.17
C LEU A 268 -7.52 18.69 5.54
N ALA A 269 -6.76 18.60 6.63
CA ALA A 269 -7.28 18.76 7.98
C ALA A 269 -7.43 20.22 8.45
N TYR A 270 -6.99 21.20 7.64
CA TYR A 270 -6.87 22.61 8.06
C TYR A 270 -8.23 23.30 8.29
N ASP A 271 -9.28 22.92 7.55
CA ASP A 271 -10.55 23.65 7.55
C ASP A 271 -11.61 23.15 8.54
N ASN A 272 -11.39 22.02 9.22
CA ASN A 272 -12.38 21.50 10.17
C ASN A 272 -11.71 20.90 11.41
N ARG A 273 -11.44 21.80 12.38
CA ARG A 273 -11.05 21.53 13.77
C ARG A 273 -9.60 21.08 13.94
N SER A 274 -9.13 21.28 15.18
CA SER A 274 -7.80 20.93 15.69
C SER A 274 -7.17 19.78 14.92
N LEU A 275 -6.01 20.05 14.31
CA LEU A 275 -5.05 19.09 13.80
C LEU A 275 -5.31 17.69 14.35
N PRO A 276 -5.64 16.68 13.53
CA PRO A 276 -5.41 15.30 13.89
C PRO A 276 -3.88 15.13 13.88
N TYR A 277 -3.24 15.72 14.90
CA TYR A 277 -1.93 15.34 15.36
C TYR A 277 -1.97 13.81 15.42
N LYS A 278 -1.06 13.15 14.70
CA LYS A 278 -0.68 11.79 15.10
C LYS A 278 -0.39 11.89 16.59
N LYS A 279 -1.24 11.22 17.38
CA LYS A 279 -1.33 11.29 18.85
C LYS A 279 -0.14 12.04 19.44
N ARG A 280 -0.34 13.26 19.97
CA ARG A 280 0.32 13.55 21.27
C ARG A 280 0.08 12.26 22.05
N ILE A 281 1.15 11.56 22.43
CA ILE A 281 1.00 10.33 23.22
C ILE A 281 0.00 10.70 24.31
N SER A 282 -1.14 9.98 24.39
CA SER A 282 -2.17 10.41 25.32
C SER A 282 -1.52 10.48 26.70
N LEU A 283 -1.89 11.45 27.55
CA LEU A 283 -1.27 11.56 28.88
C LEU A 283 -1.27 10.20 29.60
N VAL A 284 -2.30 9.38 29.34
CA VAL A 284 -2.41 7.99 29.79
C VAL A 284 -1.34 7.07 29.17
N ASP A 285 -1.16 7.07 27.85
CA ASP A 285 -0.12 6.27 27.17
C ASP A 285 1.30 6.70 27.59
N LEU A 286 1.50 8.00 27.89
CA LEU A 286 2.78 8.57 28.32
C LEU A 286 3.05 8.18 29.77
N GLN A 287 2.04 8.27 30.64
CA GLN A 287 2.08 7.76 32.00
C GLN A 287 2.35 6.26 32.05
N GLN A 288 1.68 5.46 31.20
CA GLN A 288 1.94 4.02 31.09
C GLN A 288 3.38 3.73 30.68
N LYS A 289 3.93 4.45 29.69
CA LYS A 289 5.33 4.31 29.28
C LYS A 289 6.31 4.71 30.38
N ILE A 290 6.02 5.80 31.12
CA ILE A 290 6.82 6.22 32.28
C ILE A 290 6.76 5.16 33.39
N GLU A 291 5.58 4.58 33.65
CA GLU A 291 5.39 3.51 34.63
C GLU A 291 6.13 2.23 34.23
N GLU A 292 6.08 1.83 32.96
CA GLU A 292 6.86 0.70 32.41
C GLU A 292 8.36 0.91 32.62
N ILE A 293 8.87 2.12 32.31
CA ILE A 293 10.28 2.45 32.56
C ILE A 293 10.59 2.42 34.06
N ASN A 294 9.74 2.99 34.91
CA ASN A 294 9.94 2.97 36.36
C ASN A 294 9.96 1.54 36.91
N LEU A 295 9.09 0.66 36.42
CA LEU A 295 9.07 -0.76 36.78
C LEU A 295 10.36 -1.46 36.34
N LEU A 296 10.82 -1.23 35.11
CA LEU A 296 12.05 -1.82 34.57
C LEU A 296 13.32 -1.32 35.29
N ILE A 297 13.38 -0.03 35.64
CA ILE A 297 14.48 0.54 36.45
C ILE A 297 14.46 -0.03 37.87
N THR A 298 13.27 -0.21 38.47
CA THR A 298 13.14 -0.80 39.81
C THR A 298 13.59 -2.27 39.83
N LEU A 299 13.39 -3.01 38.74
CA LEU A 299 13.90 -4.37 38.59
C LEU A 299 15.42 -4.42 38.31
N ASN A 300 16.01 -3.36 37.77
CA ASN A 300 17.41 -3.27 37.38
C ASN A 300 18.16 -2.22 38.26
N THR A 301 18.33 -2.55 39.55
CA THR A 301 18.62 -1.61 40.65
C THR A 301 19.99 -0.91 40.67
N GLN A 302 20.85 -1.02 39.66
CA GLN A 302 22.23 -0.48 39.70
C GLN A 302 22.53 0.68 38.75
N ASN A 303 21.59 1.08 37.89
CA ASN A 303 21.88 1.94 36.75
C ASN A 303 21.46 3.41 36.98
N LYS A 304 22.23 4.15 37.79
CA LYS A 304 21.97 5.59 38.09
C LYS A 304 21.86 6.49 36.85
N SER A 305 22.67 6.23 35.81
CA SER A 305 22.64 6.99 34.55
C SER A 305 21.32 6.85 33.78
N PHE A 306 20.57 5.77 34.00
CA PHE A 306 19.32 5.49 33.29
C PHE A 306 18.12 6.23 33.90
N LEU A 307 18.17 6.53 35.20
CA LEU A 307 17.18 7.38 35.87
C LEU A 307 17.30 8.83 35.38
N GLU A 308 18.53 9.33 35.33
CA GLU A 308 18.84 10.71 34.92
C GLU A 308 18.41 10.97 33.47
N LEU A 309 18.71 10.06 32.53
CA LEU A 309 18.28 10.16 31.13
C LEU A 309 16.77 10.07 30.94
N LYS A 310 16.09 9.25 31.75
CA LYS A 310 14.62 9.16 31.71
C LYS A 310 14.01 10.47 32.18
N ASP A 311 14.45 11.00 33.32
CA ASP A 311 13.92 12.23 33.88
C ASP A 311 14.16 13.43 32.94
N GLU A 312 15.33 13.50 32.28
CA GLU A 312 15.65 14.51 31.26
C GLU A 312 14.72 14.43 30.04
N LEU A 313 14.48 13.23 29.49
CA LEU A 313 13.58 13.04 28.35
C LEU A 313 12.12 13.38 28.70
N VAL A 314 11.68 13.04 29.91
CA VAL A 314 10.31 13.36 30.37
C VAL A 314 10.14 14.87 30.55
N GLU A 315 11.15 15.55 31.11
CA GLU A 315 11.16 17.01 31.26
C GLU A 315 11.17 17.71 29.89
N GLU A 316 11.99 17.23 28.94
CA GLU A 316 12.05 17.74 27.56
C GLU A 316 10.68 17.64 26.87
N ILE A 317 10.02 16.48 26.95
CA ILE A 317 8.69 16.26 26.36
C ILE A 317 7.63 17.16 27.00
N ALA A 318 7.65 17.32 28.33
CA ALA A 318 6.72 18.18 29.04
C ALA A 318 6.89 19.66 28.64
N GLN A 319 8.13 20.13 28.54
CA GLN A 319 8.41 21.51 28.13
C GLN A 319 7.99 21.77 26.68
N LEU A 320 8.25 20.82 25.76
CA LEU A 320 7.82 20.92 24.38
C LEU A 320 6.28 20.93 24.25
N ASP A 321 5.56 20.19 25.10
CA ASP A 321 4.09 20.20 25.11
C ASP A 321 3.51 21.55 25.57
N ILE A 322 4.14 22.19 26.55
CA ILE A 322 3.79 23.55 27.02
C ILE A 322 4.04 24.56 25.90
N ASP A 323 5.21 24.52 25.27
CA ASP A 323 5.58 25.42 24.17
C ASP A 323 4.61 25.28 22.98
N LEU A 324 4.24 24.05 22.62
CA LEU A 324 3.28 23.77 21.55
C LEU A 324 1.90 24.34 21.88
N THR A 325 1.43 24.17 23.13
CA THR A 325 0.13 24.68 23.57
C THR A 325 0.10 26.22 23.54
N ASN A 326 1.16 26.86 24.01
CA ASN A 326 1.30 28.32 23.96
C ASN A 326 1.31 28.87 22.52
N LEU A 327 2.03 28.20 21.60
CA LEU A 327 2.06 28.60 20.19
C LEU A 327 0.70 28.40 19.51
N GLN A 328 -0.03 27.32 19.84
CA GLN A 328 -1.39 27.09 19.35
C GLN A 328 -2.37 28.17 19.83
N GLU A 329 -2.32 28.54 21.10
CA GLU A 329 -3.16 29.60 21.66
C GLU A 329 -2.89 30.94 20.97
N LYS A 330 -1.61 31.28 20.76
CA LYS A 330 -1.20 32.47 20.00
C LYS A 330 -1.71 32.44 18.56
N ASN A 331 -1.57 31.31 17.87
CA ASN A 331 -2.08 31.14 16.52
C ASN A 331 -3.61 31.30 16.47
N ALA A 332 -4.34 30.73 17.43
CA ALA A 332 -5.79 30.87 17.53
C ALA A 332 -6.22 32.32 17.78
N THR A 333 -5.48 33.07 18.59
CA THR A 333 -5.74 34.51 18.77
C THR A 333 -5.47 35.31 17.49
N LEU A 334 -4.37 35.04 16.78
CA LEU A 334 -4.06 35.76 15.54
C LEU A 334 -5.08 35.47 14.43
N ASN A 335 -5.53 34.22 14.28
CA ASN A 335 -6.58 33.87 13.33
C ASN A 335 -7.90 34.60 13.65
N LYS A 336 -8.28 34.70 14.93
CA LYS A 336 -9.43 35.51 15.35
C LYS A 336 -9.24 37.00 15.04
N MET A 337 -8.02 37.52 15.20
CA MET A 337 -7.72 38.92 14.85
C MET A 337 -7.83 39.14 13.33
N ALA A 338 -7.32 38.21 12.51
CA ALA A 338 -7.45 38.26 11.05
C ALA A 338 -8.92 38.25 10.62
N GLU A 339 -9.72 37.34 11.18
CA GLU A 339 -11.17 37.24 10.93
C GLU A 339 -11.90 38.54 11.26
N VAL A 340 -11.62 39.12 12.43
CA VAL A 340 -12.23 40.38 12.87
C VAL A 340 -11.85 41.54 11.94
N ILE A 341 -10.60 41.63 11.48
CA ILE A 341 -10.16 42.71 10.59
C ILE A 341 -10.74 42.56 9.18
N LEU A 342 -10.84 41.33 8.66
CA LEU A 342 -11.54 41.06 7.40
C LEU A 342 -13.02 41.46 7.49
N ASN A 343 -13.68 41.12 8.61
CA ASN A 343 -15.08 41.49 8.85
C ASN A 343 -15.29 43.01 9.02
N LEU A 344 -14.28 43.78 9.45
CA LEU A 344 -14.34 45.25 9.45
C LEU A 344 -14.35 45.86 8.03
N GLN A 345 -13.76 45.16 7.06
CA GLN A 345 -13.69 45.57 5.65
C GLN A 345 -14.89 45.09 4.82
N SER A 346 -15.77 44.26 5.39
CA SER A 346 -16.99 43.77 4.74
C SER A 346 -17.99 44.88 4.37
N GLU A 347 -18.73 44.66 3.27
CA GLU A 347 -19.85 45.49 2.83
C GLU A 347 -21.10 45.32 3.73
N ASP A 348 -21.17 44.21 4.48
CA ASP A 348 -22.27 43.91 5.39
C ASP A 348 -22.21 44.76 6.67
N GLN A 349 -23.28 45.54 6.91
CA GLN A 349 -23.42 46.44 8.04
C GLN A 349 -23.47 45.71 9.40
N ASP A 350 -24.01 44.49 9.44
CA ASP A 350 -24.15 43.74 10.69
C ASP A 350 -22.84 43.03 11.07
N ALA A 351 -22.15 42.40 10.10
CA ALA A 351 -20.79 41.90 10.28
C ALA A 351 -19.81 43.00 10.74
N LYS A 352 -19.92 44.20 10.16
CA LYS A 352 -19.08 45.35 10.53
C LYS A 352 -19.36 45.87 11.95
N ARG A 353 -20.59 45.77 12.44
CA ARG A 353 -20.94 46.13 13.83
C ARG A 353 -20.40 45.11 14.83
N LEU A 354 -20.53 43.81 14.53
CA LEU A 354 -19.98 42.73 15.34
C LEU A 354 -18.45 42.82 15.43
N ALA A 355 -17.77 43.02 14.30
CA ALA A 355 -16.32 43.17 14.26
C ALA A 355 -15.81 44.38 15.08
N LYS A 356 -16.53 45.51 15.09
CA LYS A 356 -16.18 46.67 15.95
C LYS A 356 -16.27 46.35 17.45
N TYR A 357 -17.26 45.54 17.84
CA TYR A 357 -17.42 45.09 19.21
C TYR A 357 -16.29 44.13 19.60
N GLU A 358 -15.94 43.18 18.74
CA GLU A 358 -14.86 42.23 18.97
C GLU A 358 -13.47 42.89 19.01
N CYS A 359 -13.20 43.88 18.15
CA CYS A 359 -11.99 44.71 18.24
C CYS A 359 -11.83 45.41 19.59
N SER A 360 -12.94 45.94 20.12
CA SER A 360 -12.95 46.64 21.41
C SER A 360 -12.68 45.67 22.57
N LYS A 361 -13.16 44.42 22.45
CA LYS A 361 -12.93 43.36 23.44
C LYS A 361 -11.49 42.82 23.40
N MET A 362 -10.85 42.80 22.24
CA MET A 362 -9.47 42.31 22.05
C MET A 362 -8.39 43.38 22.23
N ASN A 363 -8.74 44.64 22.54
CA ASN A 363 -7.81 45.77 22.63
C ASN A 363 -6.94 45.95 21.37
N LEU A 364 -7.50 45.70 20.18
CA LEU A 364 -6.77 45.81 18.92
C LEU A 364 -6.45 47.28 18.59
N SER A 365 -5.18 47.57 18.30
CA SER A 365 -4.77 48.89 17.82
C SER A 365 -5.34 49.14 16.42
N LYS A 366 -5.71 50.39 16.13
CA LYS A 366 -6.30 50.80 14.84
C LYS A 366 -5.30 50.73 13.66
N ASP A 367 -4.02 50.53 13.95
CA ASP A 367 -2.93 50.57 12.98
C ASP A 367 -2.40 49.18 12.57
N VAL A 368 -2.95 48.09 13.12
CA VAL A 368 -2.53 46.72 12.77
C VAL A 368 -3.08 46.34 11.40
N THR A 369 -2.20 45.98 10.46
CA THR A 369 -2.60 45.57 9.11
C THR A 369 -2.80 44.06 9.03
N ILE A 370 -3.64 43.61 8.09
CA ILE A 370 -3.83 42.19 7.78
C ILE A 370 -2.48 41.54 7.41
N GLU A 371 -1.67 42.21 6.59
CA GLU A 371 -0.34 41.75 6.17
C GLU A 371 0.60 41.47 7.35
N GLN A 372 0.53 42.28 8.42
CA GLN A 372 1.32 42.05 9.64
C GLN A 372 0.86 40.80 10.38
N ILE A 373 -0.46 40.62 10.54
CA ILE A 373 -1.02 39.44 11.22
C ILE A 373 -0.74 38.16 10.41
N GLU A 374 -0.83 38.22 9.08
CA GLU A 374 -0.50 37.10 8.20
C GLU A 374 0.98 36.71 8.34
N SER A 375 1.89 37.69 8.37
CA SER A 375 3.32 37.41 8.58
C SER A 375 3.62 36.79 9.95
N GLU A 376 2.89 37.21 10.99
CA GLU A 376 3.01 36.63 12.33
C GLU A 376 2.42 35.22 12.40
N ILE A 377 1.29 34.96 11.73
CA ILE A 377 0.70 33.62 11.61
C ILE A 377 1.70 32.68 10.92
N GLU A 378 2.29 33.08 9.79
CA GLU A 378 3.29 32.29 9.08
C GLU A 378 4.51 31.98 9.96
N MET A 379 4.99 32.98 10.70
CA MET A 379 6.10 32.78 11.65
C MET A 379 5.73 31.79 12.76
N ILE A 380 4.55 31.91 13.35
CA ILE A 380 4.08 30.98 14.41
C ILE A 380 3.86 29.59 13.85
N GLN A 381 3.36 29.45 12.62
CA GLN A 381 3.20 28.16 11.95
C GLN A 381 4.55 27.48 11.71
N ASN A 382 5.57 28.22 11.30
CA ASN A 382 6.94 27.70 11.17
C ASN A 382 7.54 27.30 12.52
N GLN A 383 7.29 28.08 13.58
CA GLN A 383 7.70 27.72 14.94
C GLN A 383 6.99 26.46 15.44
N LEU A 384 5.69 26.34 15.21
CA LEU A 384 4.92 25.14 15.50
C LEU A 384 5.51 23.93 14.78
N TYR A 385 5.83 24.05 13.49
CA TYR A 385 6.44 22.97 12.72
C TYR A 385 7.75 22.48 13.36
N ASN A 386 8.65 23.40 13.70
CA ASN A 386 9.94 23.05 14.31
C ASN A 386 9.75 22.38 15.69
N ARG A 387 8.87 22.93 16.54
CA ARG A 387 8.60 22.37 17.87
C ARG A 387 7.96 21.00 17.83
N ILE A 388 7.12 20.72 16.82
CA ILE A 388 6.54 19.39 16.62
C ILE A 388 7.65 18.40 16.26
N GLU A 389 8.57 18.77 15.36
CA GLU A 389 9.70 17.90 14.98
C GLU A 389 10.60 17.57 16.19
N GLU A 390 10.88 18.56 17.04
CA GLU A 390 11.61 18.37 18.30
C GLU A 390 10.87 17.41 19.25
N TYR A 391 9.56 17.60 19.43
CA TYR A 391 8.72 16.75 20.28
C TYR A 391 8.71 15.29 19.79
N GLU A 392 8.54 15.08 18.49
CA GLU A 392 8.56 13.74 17.88
C GLU A 392 9.93 13.06 18.04
N ASN A 393 11.02 13.82 17.94
CA ASN A 393 12.36 13.31 18.15
C ASN A 393 12.56 12.86 19.61
N ALA A 394 12.10 13.64 20.59
CA ALA A 394 12.19 13.29 22.00
C ALA A 394 11.38 12.03 22.33
N VAL A 395 10.15 11.93 21.80
CA VAL A 395 9.31 10.73 21.94
C VAL A 395 9.96 9.49 21.31
N ARG A 396 10.59 9.63 20.14
CA ARG A 396 11.27 8.51 19.47
C ARG A 396 12.46 8.00 20.28
N LYS A 397 13.24 8.91 20.87
CA LYS A 397 14.32 8.54 21.79
C LYS A 397 13.78 7.77 23.00
N LEU A 398 12.65 8.19 23.55
CA LEU A 398 11.98 7.48 24.65
C LEU A 398 11.54 6.07 24.23
N ASP A 399 11.00 5.90 23.02
CA ASP A 399 10.61 4.59 22.47
C ASP A 399 11.81 3.66 22.22
N GLU A 400 12.90 4.18 21.66
CA GLU A 400 14.16 3.44 21.50
C GLU A 400 14.70 2.99 22.86
N TYR A 401 14.62 3.86 23.85
CA TYR A 401 15.04 3.57 25.21
C TYR A 401 14.25 2.42 25.85
N VAL A 402 12.91 2.43 25.70
CA VAL A 402 12.03 1.32 26.14
C VAL A 402 12.41 0.01 25.44
N ARG A 403 12.72 0.05 24.14
CA ARG A 403 13.13 -1.14 23.38
C ARG A 403 14.47 -1.70 23.89
N ILE A 404 15.46 -0.86 24.14
CA ILE A 404 16.78 -1.29 24.66
C ILE A 404 16.60 -1.96 26.02
N LEU A 405 15.84 -1.36 26.93
CA LEU A 405 15.57 -1.94 28.26
C LEU A 405 14.84 -3.29 28.18
N ASN A 406 13.91 -3.45 27.23
CA ASN A 406 13.24 -4.73 26.99
C ASN A 406 14.19 -5.81 26.44
N MET A 407 15.18 -5.44 25.61
CA MET A 407 16.15 -6.39 25.05
C MET A 407 17.19 -6.86 26.08
N ASP A 408 17.62 -5.99 27.00
CA ASP A 408 18.57 -6.36 28.06
C ASP A 408 17.94 -7.33 29.09
N LYS A 409 16.62 -7.27 29.30
CA LYS A 409 15.88 -8.21 30.15
C LYS A 409 16.04 -9.67 29.70
N TYR A 410 16.10 -9.92 28.40
CA TYR A 410 16.28 -11.27 27.84
C TYR A 410 17.74 -11.76 27.84
N LYS A 411 18.72 -10.88 28.10
CA LYS A 411 20.13 -11.28 28.26
C LYS A 411 20.46 -11.72 29.67
N THR A 412 19.74 -11.21 30.68
CA THR A 412 20.01 -11.53 32.09
C THR A 412 19.38 -12.85 32.55
N ASP A 413 18.34 -13.34 31.87
CA ASP A 413 17.66 -14.59 32.25
C ASP A 413 18.39 -15.86 31.77
N ASP A 414 19.35 -15.77 30.84
CA ASP A 414 19.99 -16.94 30.19
C ASP A 414 21.34 -17.37 30.79
N PHE A 415 21.79 -16.78 31.92
CA PHE A 415 23.06 -17.12 32.57
C PHE A 415 22.95 -17.48 34.06
N SER A 416 21.84 -18.10 34.48
CA SER A 416 21.79 -18.72 35.81
C SER A 416 20.97 -20.00 35.85
N ILE A 417 21.56 -21.10 35.35
CA ILE A 417 21.31 -22.43 35.95
C ILE A 417 22.67 -23.04 36.29
N ASN A 418 22.88 -23.14 37.60
CA ASN A 418 24.05 -23.69 38.27
C ASN A 418 24.33 -25.14 37.87
N ILE A 419 25.63 -25.42 37.82
CA ILE A 419 26.20 -26.75 38.07
C ILE A 419 25.94 -27.09 39.54
N ASP A 420 25.23 -28.19 39.79
CA ASP A 420 25.47 -29.14 40.88
C ASP A 420 25.04 -30.54 40.42
#